data_AF-U9VXR3-F1
#
_entry.id   AF-U9VXR3-F1
#
_cell.length_a   1.000
_cell.length_b   1.000
_cell.length_c   1.000
_cell.angle_alpha   90.00
_cell.angle_beta   90.00
_cell.angle_gamma   90.00
#
_symmetry.space_group_name_H-M   'P 1'
#
loop_
_entity.id
_entity.type
_entity.pdbx_description
1 polymer ?
#
loop_
_entity_poly.entity_id
_entity_poly.type
_entity_poly.pdbx_seq_one_letter_code
_entity_poly.pdbx_strand_id
1 'polypeptide(L)'
;MAMTKDELLALLEQAAAEGWTELDLSGQGLTELPEEIGKLTQLERLMLGKGKKDEYGNQAWDNTAVNGKWKWGPLTIGNKLTELPDWLTNLSNLRHLGIRI
;
A
#
# COMPACT_ATOMS: atom_id res chain seq x y z
N MET A 1 -11.89 -1.14 -7.85
CA MET A 1 -12.29 -2.36 -7.14
C MET A 1 -11.26 -2.56 -6.04
N ALA A 2 -11.67 -2.91 -4.82
CA ALA A 2 -10.72 -3.25 -3.77
C ALA A 2 -10.15 -4.63 -4.07
N MET A 3 -8.84 -4.82 -3.85
CA MET A 3 -8.21 -6.13 -3.98
C MET A 3 -8.78 -7.05 -2.91
N THR A 4 -9.14 -8.27 -3.30
CA THR A 4 -9.62 -9.28 -2.34
C THR A 4 -8.46 -9.90 -1.58
N LYS A 5 -8.76 -10.53 -0.43
CA LYS A 5 -7.76 -11.24 0.38
C LYS A 5 -7.08 -12.36 -0.40
N ASP A 6 -7.84 -13.10 -1.19
CA ASP A 6 -7.33 -14.17 -2.06
C ASP A 6 -6.39 -13.65 -3.15
N GLU A 7 -6.74 -12.54 -3.82
CA GLU A 7 -5.85 -11.92 -4.80
C GLU A 7 -4.55 -11.43 -4.15
N LEU A 8 -4.65 -10.85 -2.95
CA LEU A 8 -3.48 -10.43 -2.20
C LEU A 8 -2.60 -11.63 -1.86
N LEU A 9 -3.18 -12.73 -1.38
CA LEU A 9 -2.46 -13.95 -1.05
C LEU A 9 -1.72 -14.51 -2.27
N ALA A 10 -2.40 -14.60 -3.41
CA ALA A 10 -1.79 -15.08 -4.66
C ALA A 10 -0.61 -14.18 -5.10
N LEU A 11 -0.74 -12.86 -4.97
CA LEU A 11 0.34 -11.92 -5.25
C LEU A 11 1.55 -12.15 -4.32
N LEU A 12 1.29 -12.45 -3.04
CA LEU A 12 2.35 -12.72 -2.07
C LEU A 12 3.05 -14.05 -2.32
N GLU A 13 2.30 -15.09 -2.70
CA GLU A 13 2.89 -16.36 -3.13
C GLU A 13 3.76 -16.17 -4.37
N GLN A 14 3.29 -15.37 -5.34
CA GLN A 14 4.09 -15.03 -6.51
C GLN A 14 5.34 -14.24 -6.13
N ALA A 15 5.22 -13.22 -5.28
CA ALA A 15 6.35 -12.43 -4.78
C ALA A 15 7.36 -13.29 -4.02
N ALA A 16 6.89 -14.27 -3.25
CA ALA A 16 7.74 -15.24 -2.56
C ALA A 16 8.48 -16.14 -3.56
N ALA A 17 7.75 -16.70 -4.52
CA ALA A 17 8.28 -17.61 -5.53
C ALA A 17 9.30 -16.93 -6.46
N GLU A 18 9.04 -15.67 -6.83
CA GLU A 18 9.88 -14.91 -7.74
C GLU A 18 11.01 -14.12 -7.06
N GLY A 19 11.08 -14.12 -5.72
CA GLY A 19 12.18 -13.40 -5.06
C GLY A 19 11.97 -11.89 -4.96
N TRP A 20 10.74 -11.38 -5.02
CA TRP A 20 10.49 -9.94 -5.11
C TRP A 20 11.01 -9.20 -3.88
N THR A 21 11.79 -8.15 -4.14
CA THR A 21 12.33 -7.24 -3.11
C THR A 21 11.46 -6.00 -2.92
N GLU A 22 10.51 -5.76 -3.84
CA GLU A 22 9.58 -4.64 -3.81
C GLU A 22 8.14 -5.11 -3.95
N LEU A 23 7.26 -4.61 -3.09
CA LEU A 23 5.82 -4.86 -3.17
C LEU A 23 5.04 -3.54 -3.09
N ASP A 24 4.30 -3.23 -4.15
CA ASP A 24 3.36 -2.10 -4.20
C ASP A 24 1.92 -2.60 -4.03
N LEU A 25 1.34 -2.32 -2.87
CA LEU A 25 -0.07 -2.56 -2.53
C LEU A 25 -0.83 -1.24 -2.34
N SER A 26 -0.31 -0.12 -2.84
CA SER A 26 -0.94 1.18 -2.67
C SER A 26 -2.29 1.26 -3.40
N GLY A 27 -3.34 1.69 -2.69
CA GLY A 27 -4.66 1.89 -3.31
C GLY A 27 -5.48 0.63 -3.54
N GLN A 28 -5.03 -0.49 -3.00
CA GLN A 28 -5.73 -1.77 -3.09
C GLN A 28 -6.95 -1.82 -2.16
N GLY A 29 -7.17 -0.79 -1.33
CA GLY A 29 -8.32 -0.70 -0.44
C GLY A 29 -8.26 -1.71 0.71
N LEU A 30 -7.06 -2.21 1.02
CA LEU A 30 -6.83 -3.24 2.03
C LEU A 30 -7.24 -2.73 3.41
N THR A 31 -8.06 -3.49 4.11
CA THR A 31 -8.44 -3.22 5.51
C THR A 31 -7.53 -3.92 6.50
N GLU A 32 -6.96 -5.06 6.12
CA GLU A 32 -6.00 -5.84 6.91
C GLU A 32 -4.84 -6.31 6.03
N LEU A 33 -3.69 -6.58 6.64
CA LEU A 33 -2.55 -7.21 5.98
C LEU A 33 -2.41 -8.65 6.49
N PRO A 34 -2.34 -9.65 5.59
CA PRO A 34 -2.15 -11.04 5.98
C PRO A 34 -0.72 -11.28 6.47
N GLU A 35 -0.57 -12.24 7.37
CA GLU A 35 0.74 -12.65 7.93
C GLU A 35 1.70 -13.21 6.89
N GLU A 36 1.20 -13.64 5.72
CA GLU A 36 2.02 -14.05 4.59
C GLU A 36 3.01 -12.98 4.12
N ILE A 37 2.69 -11.69 4.25
CA ILE A 37 3.64 -10.63 3.92
C ILE A 37 4.88 -10.73 4.82
N GLY A 38 4.70 -11.10 6.09
CA GLY A 38 5.79 -11.32 7.06
C GLY A 38 6.69 -12.50 6.70
N LYS A 39 6.24 -13.42 5.83
CA LYS A 39 7.04 -14.54 5.30
C LYS A 39 8.01 -14.08 4.20
N LEU A 40 7.78 -12.91 3.58
CA LEU A 40 8.64 -12.33 2.55
C LEU A 40 9.89 -11.70 3.16
N THR A 41 10.75 -12.51 3.77
CA THR A 41 11.98 -12.03 4.44
C THR A 41 12.96 -11.33 3.50
N GLN A 42 12.86 -11.55 2.19
CA GLN A 42 13.65 -10.89 1.15
C GLN A 42 13.13 -9.50 0.77
N LEU A 43 11.95 -9.10 1.26
CA LEU A 43 11.34 -7.83 0.88
C LEU A 43 12.13 -6.67 1.48
N GLU A 44 12.57 -5.75 0.62
CA GLU A 44 13.28 -4.54 1.02
C GLU A 44 12.37 -3.31 1.03
N ARG A 45 11.35 -3.28 0.17
CA ARG A 45 10.46 -2.13 0.00
C ARG A 45 8.99 -2.56 -0.02
N LEU A 46 8.21 -2.04 0.92
CA LEU A 46 6.77 -2.27 1.00
C LEU A 46 6.03 -0.94 0.90
N MET A 47 5.22 -0.77 -0.14
CA MET A 47 4.38 0.42 -0.35
C MET A 47 2.91 0.06 -0.11
N LEU A 48 2.32 0.61 0.94
CA LEU A 48 0.91 0.46 1.32
C LEU A 48 0.09 1.71 1.00
N GLY A 49 0.74 2.80 0.61
CA GLY A 49 0.06 3.98 0.09
C GLY A 49 1.03 4.92 -0.60
N LYS A 50 0.53 5.67 -1.59
CA LYS A 50 1.30 6.66 -2.36
C LYS A 50 0.50 7.91 -2.64
N GLY A 51 1.22 9.03 -2.79
CA GLY A 51 0.63 10.22 -3.38
C GLY A 51 0.25 9.94 -4.83
N LYS A 52 -0.97 10.31 -5.23
CA LYS A 52 -1.31 10.30 -6.65
C LYS A 52 -0.51 11.43 -7.31
N LYS A 53 0.14 11.12 -8.41
CA LYS A 53 0.77 12.11 -9.27
C LYS A 53 -0.13 12.39 -10.48
N ASP A 54 -0.10 13.61 -10.99
CA ASP A 54 -0.77 13.95 -12.24
C ASP A 54 0.02 13.40 -13.46
N GLU A 55 -0.51 13.62 -14.66
CA GLU A 55 0.16 13.21 -15.92
C GLU A 55 1.52 13.90 -16.14
N TYR A 56 1.79 14.98 -15.41
CA TYR A 56 3.02 15.77 -15.44
C TYR A 56 3.99 15.41 -14.31
N GLY A 57 3.68 14.41 -13.49
CA GLY A 57 4.51 13.96 -12.37
C GLY A 57 4.44 14.85 -11.12
N ASN A 58 3.60 15.88 -11.11
CA ASN A 58 3.38 16.72 -9.95
C ASN A 58 2.42 16.04 -8.96
N GLN A 59 2.44 16.48 -7.70
CA GLN A 59 1.48 16.03 -6.69
C GLN A 59 0.06 16.36 -7.16
N ALA A 60 -0.76 15.34 -7.40
CA ALA A 60 -2.17 15.56 -7.72
C ALA A 60 -2.86 16.16 -6.49
N TRP A 61 -3.72 17.14 -6.72
CA TRP A 61 -4.51 17.80 -5.70
C TRP A 61 -5.98 17.44 -5.88
N ASP A 62 -6.65 17.06 -4.81
CA ASP A 62 -8.10 16.97 -4.79
C ASP A 62 -8.65 18.37 -4.56
N ASN A 63 -9.40 18.88 -5.53
CA ASN A 63 -10.14 20.13 -5.47
C ASN A 63 -11.66 19.91 -5.62
N THR A 64 -12.14 18.69 -5.35
CA THR A 64 -13.55 18.34 -5.51
C THR A 64 -14.41 18.95 -4.42
N ALA A 65 -15.57 19.48 -4.83
CA ALA A 65 -16.61 19.93 -3.91
C ALA A 65 -17.54 18.76 -3.60
N VAL A 66 -17.59 18.33 -2.34
CA VAL A 66 -18.53 17.30 -1.86
C VAL A 66 -19.48 17.94 -0.87
N ASN A 67 -20.78 17.91 -1.16
CA ASN A 67 -21.85 18.50 -0.33
C ASN A 67 -21.59 19.99 0.05
N GLY A 68 -21.12 20.79 -0.91
CA GLY A 68 -20.84 22.22 -0.69
C GLY A 68 -19.60 22.51 0.16
N LYS A 69 -18.83 21.48 0.55
CA LYS A 69 -17.52 21.64 1.17
C LYS A 69 -16.44 21.35 0.14
N TRP A 70 -15.53 22.30 -0.03
CA TRP A 70 -14.33 22.12 -0.83
C TRP A 70 -13.37 21.23 -0.06
N LYS A 71 -13.01 20.09 -0.64
CA LYS A 71 -11.79 19.40 -0.25
C LYS A 71 -10.64 20.05 -1.01
N TRP A 72 -9.61 20.46 -0.28
CA TRP A 72 -8.37 20.96 -0.83
C TRP A 72 -7.24 20.25 -0.11
N GLY A 73 -6.61 19.30 -0.81
CA GLY A 73 -5.47 18.58 -0.25
C GLY A 73 -4.83 17.67 -1.28
N PRO A 74 -3.60 17.20 -1.02
CA PRO A 74 -2.93 16.25 -1.89
C PRO A 74 -3.77 14.99 -2.01
N LEU A 75 -4.06 14.60 -3.26
CA LEU A 75 -4.77 13.38 -3.58
C LEU A 75 -3.83 12.22 -3.29
N THR A 76 -4.19 11.41 -2.29
CA THR A 76 -3.40 10.26 -1.89
C THR A 76 -4.18 8.99 -2.04
N ILE A 77 -3.52 7.97 -2.55
CA ILE A 77 -4.04 6.64 -2.73
C ILE A 77 -3.43 5.80 -1.62
N GLY A 78 -4.19 5.61 -0.55
CA GLY A 78 -3.84 4.78 0.59
C GLY A 78 -4.73 3.54 0.65
N ASN A 79 -4.31 2.57 1.45
CA ASN A 79 -5.21 1.50 1.88
C ASN A 79 -6.13 1.99 3.01
N LYS A 80 -7.03 1.12 3.47
CA LYS A 80 -7.93 1.38 4.60
C LYS A 80 -7.41 0.74 5.89
N LEU A 81 -6.09 0.53 5.95
CA LEU A 81 -5.41 -0.09 7.09
C LEU A 81 -5.57 0.83 8.29
N THR A 82 -6.08 0.30 9.38
CA THR A 82 -6.22 1.04 10.64
C THR A 82 -5.06 0.74 11.59
N GLU A 83 -4.43 -0.42 11.40
CA GLU A 83 -3.32 -0.91 12.19
C GLU A 83 -2.28 -1.59 11.32
N LEU A 84 -1.04 -1.59 11.79
CA LEU A 84 0.04 -2.39 11.22
C LEU A 84 0.23 -3.60 12.13
N PRO A 85 0.26 -4.82 11.58
CA PRO A 85 0.45 -6.01 12.38
C PRO A 85 1.89 -6.14 12.88
N ASP A 86 2.06 -6.76 14.05
CA ASP A 86 3.35 -6.90 14.72
C ASP A 86 4.39 -7.67 13.90
N TRP A 87 3.97 -8.62 13.05
CA TRP A 87 4.89 -9.39 12.20
C TRP A 87 5.68 -8.52 11.22
N LEU A 88 5.27 -7.26 10.98
CA LEU A 88 6.00 -6.32 10.14
C LEU A 88 7.42 -6.05 10.70
N THR A 89 7.60 -6.17 12.02
CA THR A 89 8.92 -6.06 12.66
C THR A 89 9.84 -7.24 12.37
N ASN A 90 9.28 -8.35 11.88
CA ASN A 90 10.02 -9.57 11.56
C ASN A 90 10.69 -9.52 10.18
N LEU A 91 10.36 -8.51 9.36
CA LEU A 91 10.97 -8.28 8.06
C LEU A 91 12.34 -7.60 8.23
N SER A 92 13.34 -8.40 8.58
CA SER A 92 14.71 -7.93 8.87
C SER A 92 15.38 -7.17 7.71
N ASN A 93 14.98 -7.44 6.47
CA ASN A 93 15.52 -6.79 5.27
C ASN A 93 14.72 -5.58 4.81
N LEU A 94 13.57 -5.27 5.45
CA LEU A 94 12.73 -4.16 5.04
C LEU A 94 13.42 -2.83 5.35
N ARG A 95 13.85 -2.14 4.30
CA ARG A 95 14.54 -0.85 4.37
C ARG A 95 13.60 0.33 4.16
N HIS A 96 12.55 0.14 3.37
CA HIS A 96 11.56 1.19 3.08
C HIS A 96 10.15 0.68 3.32
N LEU A 97 9.43 1.38 4.20
CA LEU A 97 8.01 1.16 4.45
C LEU A 97 7.26 2.45 4.13
N GLY A 98 6.53 2.45 3.01
CA GLY A 98 5.67 3.54 2.61
C GLY A 98 4.24 3.29 3.09
N ILE A 99 3.89 3.81 4.27
CA ILE A 99 2.53 3.74 4.80
C ILE A 99 1.81 5.08 4.66
N ARG A 100 0.53 5.01 4.30
CA ARG A 100 -0.40 6.13 4.29
C ARG A 100 -1.71 5.58 4.85
N ILE A 101 -1.84 5.66 6.17
CA ILE A 101 -3.01 5.31 6.97
C ILE A 101 -3.71 6.57 7.46
#